data_AF-A0A011NQU2-F1
#
_entry.id   AF-A0A011NQU2-F1
#
_cell.length_a   1.000
_cell.length_b   1.000
_cell.length_c   1.000
_cell.angle_alpha   90.00
_cell.angle_beta   90.00
_cell.angle_gamma   90.00
#
_symmetry.space_group_name_H-M   'P 1'
#
loop_
_entity.id
_entity.type
_entity.pdbx_description
1 polymer ?
#
loop_
_entity_poly.entity_id
_entity_poly.type
_entity_poly.pdbx_seq_one_letter_code
_entity_poly.pdbx_strand_id
1 'polypeptide(L)'
;MTLLKEGGRLVVISFHSLEDRIVKRFMRDAAAPDHLLSTKLPLRAVDLPQPELRLVGKPVKASEKEVSANPRARSAVMRVAEKLARKAA
;
A
#
# COMPACT_ATOMS: atom_id res chain seq x y z
N MET A 1 -6.32 -1.82 10.90
CA MET A 1 -5.15 -2.75 11.04
C MET A 1 -4.67 -2.92 12.48
N THR A 2 -4.84 -4.10 13.09
CA THR A 2 -4.51 -4.36 14.53
C THR A 2 -3.12 -4.95 14.79
N LEU A 3 -2.47 -5.56 13.79
CA LEU A 3 -1.19 -6.28 13.99
C LEU A 3 0.08 -5.40 13.87
N LEU A 4 0.02 -4.27 13.16
CA LEU A 4 1.17 -3.37 13.01
C LEU A 4 1.19 -2.32 14.12
N LYS A 5 2.37 -2.07 14.69
CA LYS A 5 2.63 -0.90 15.54
C LYS A 5 2.74 0.37 14.68
N GLU A 6 2.64 1.54 15.31
CA GLU A 6 2.89 2.82 14.64
C GLU A 6 4.30 2.86 14.06
N GLY A 7 4.45 3.37 12.83
CA GLY A 7 5.69 3.31 12.06
C GLY A 7 6.05 1.91 11.53
N GLY A 8 5.25 0.89 11.85
CA GLY A 8 5.45 -0.47 11.36
C GLY A 8 5.29 -0.55 9.83
N ARG A 9 6.16 -1.31 9.16
CA ARG A 9 6.14 -1.46 7.70
C ARG A 9 5.48 -2.77 7.29
N LEU A 10 4.51 -2.67 6.39
CA LEU A 10 3.96 -3.78 5.64
C LEU A 10 4.72 -3.90 4.32
N VAL A 11 5.42 -5.02 4.13
CA VAL A 11 6.06 -5.37 2.87
C VAL A 11 5.36 -6.58 2.29
N VAL A 12 4.93 -6.48 1.03
CA VAL A 12 4.28 -7.59 0.31
C VAL A 12 4.99 -7.79 -1.03
N ILE A 13 5.32 -9.04 -1.34
CA ILE A 13 5.86 -9.45 -2.63
C ILE A 13 4.82 -10.34 -3.31
N SER A 14 4.37 -9.93 -4.47
CA SER A 14 3.39 -10.66 -5.28
C SER A 14 4.05 -11.22 -6.53
N PHE A 15 3.67 -12.44 -6.94
CA PHE A 15 4.26 -13.09 -8.12
C PHE A 15 3.32 -13.13 -9.32
N HIS A 16 2.04 -12.83 -9.11
CA HIS A 16 1.05 -12.78 -10.17
C HIS A 16 0.22 -11.49 -10.13
N SER A 17 -0.35 -11.14 -11.28
CA SER A 17 -1.05 -9.85 -11.48
C SER A 17 -2.31 -9.70 -10.63
N LEU A 18 -3.04 -10.79 -10.38
CA LEU A 18 -4.24 -10.77 -9.51
C LEU A 18 -3.89 -10.43 -8.05
N GLU A 19 -2.82 -11.00 -7.50
CA GLU A 19 -2.30 -10.67 -6.18
C GLU A 19 -1.88 -9.20 -6.12
N ASP A 20 -1.05 -8.74 -7.07
CA ASP A 20 -0.60 -7.34 -7.10
C ASP A 20 -1.78 -6.37 -7.16
N ARG A 21 -2.84 -6.72 -7.90
CA ARG A 21 -4.07 -5.92 -7.96
C ARG A 21 -4.76 -5.81 -6.60
N ILE A 22 -4.89 -6.92 -5.87
CA ILE A 22 -5.49 -6.94 -4.53
C ILE A 22 -4.66 -6.09 -3.57
N VAL A 23 -3.33 -6.29 -3.54
CA VAL A 23 -2.42 -5.56 -2.67
C VAL A 23 -2.42 -4.06 -3.00
N LYS A 24 -2.35 -3.72 -4.29
CA LYS A 24 -2.40 -2.33 -4.76
C LYS A 24 -3.69 -1.64 -4.32
N ARG A 25 -4.83 -2.30 -4.45
CA ARG A 25 -6.13 -1.75 -4.04
C ARG A 25 -6.19 -1.58 -2.53
N PHE A 26 -5.86 -2.62 -1.77
CA PHE A 26 -5.82 -2.57 -0.32
C PHE A 26 -4.95 -1.43 0.21
N MET A 27 -3.71 -1.31 -0.28
CA MET A 27 -2.80 -0.27 0.18
C MET A 27 -3.23 1.13 -0.26
N ARG A 28 -3.91 1.27 -1.41
CA ARG A 28 -4.47 2.56 -1.87
C ARG A 28 -5.65 2.98 -1.01
N ASP A 29 -6.60 2.07 -0.79
CA ASP A 29 -7.82 2.33 -0.02
C ASP A 29 -7.48 2.67 1.44
N ALA A 30 -6.45 2.04 2.00
CA ALA A 30 -5.94 2.34 3.35
C ALA A 30 -5.11 3.64 3.45
N ALA A 31 -4.54 4.12 2.34
CA ALA A 31 -3.72 5.33 2.31
C ALA A 31 -4.47 6.59 1.86
N ALA A 32 -5.60 6.43 1.16
CA ALA A 32 -6.48 7.51 0.75
C ALA A 32 -7.94 7.07 0.91
N PRO A 33 -8.48 7.08 2.15
CA PRO A 33 -9.86 6.68 2.42
C PRO A 33 -10.88 7.52 1.65
N ASP A 34 -10.51 8.76 1.30
CA ASP A 34 -11.31 9.69 0.50
C ASP A 34 -11.67 9.15 -0.88
N HIS A 35 -10.89 8.22 -1.41
CA HIS A 35 -11.16 7.57 -2.69
C HIS A 35 -12.41 6.65 -2.63
N LEU A 36 -12.90 6.33 -1.43
CA LEU A 36 -14.17 5.63 -1.19
C LEU A 36 -15.35 6.61 -1.04
N LEU A 37 -15.09 7.89 -0.81
CA LEU A 37 -16.12 8.92 -0.69
C LEU A 37 -16.47 9.43 -2.10
N SER A 38 -17.76 9.47 -2.40
CA SER A 38 -18.25 10.07 -3.64
C SER A 38 -17.75 11.52 -3.72
N THR A 39 -17.09 11.87 -4.82
CA THR A 39 -16.42 13.17 -5.11
C THR A 39 -17.35 14.39 -5.02
N LYS A 40 -18.63 14.19 -4.70
CA LYS A 40 -19.69 15.22 -4.63
C LYS A 40 -20.17 15.53 -3.21
N LEU A 41 -19.58 14.94 -2.18
CA LEU A 41 -19.97 15.26 -0.80
C LEU A 41 -19.14 16.46 -0.29
N PRO A 42 -19.79 17.58 0.12
CA PRO A 42 -19.08 18.74 0.66
C PRO A 42 -18.63 18.43 2.10
N LEU A 43 -17.57 17.62 2.22
CA LEU A 43 -16.92 17.29 3.49
C LEU A 43 -15.71 18.19 3.70
N ARG A 44 -15.53 18.69 4.92
CA ARG A 44 -14.34 19.45 5.29
C ARG A 44 -13.20 18.47 5.53
N ALA A 45 -11.95 18.86 5.28
CA ALA A 45 -10.78 18.00 5.51
C ALA A 45 -10.67 17.42 6.94
N VAL A 46 -11.35 18.03 7.91
CA VAL A 46 -11.46 17.57 9.30
C VAL A 46 -12.43 16.39 9.49
N ASP A 47 -13.39 16.23 8.59
CA ASP A 47 -14.40 15.16 8.61
C ASP A 47 -13.95 13.93 7.77
N LEU A 48 -12.81 14.04 7.09
CA LEU A 48 -12.26 12.97 6.26
C LEU A 48 -11.66 11.87 7.14
N PRO A 49 -11.86 10.58 6.80
CA PRO A 49 -11.23 9.48 7.51
C PRO A 49 -9.72 9.61 7.40
N GLN A 50 -9.02 9.60 8.54
CA GLN A 50 -7.57 9.67 8.56
C GLN A 50 -6.96 8.41 7.91
N PRO A 51 -5.93 8.56 7.05
CA PRO A 51 -5.28 7.42 6.42
C PRO A 51 -4.59 6.54 7.47
N GLU A 52 -4.84 5.22 7.42
CA GLU A 52 -4.17 4.26 8.32
C GLU A 52 -2.76 3.91 7.84
N LEU A 53 -2.53 4.00 6.53
CA LEU A 53 -1.26 3.66 5.89
C LEU A 53 -0.72 4.81 5.05
N ARG A 54 0.60 4.83 4.89
CA ARG A 54 1.30 5.65 3.91
C ARG A 54 2.03 4.75 2.92
N LEU A 55 1.82 4.95 1.63
CA LEU A 55 2.58 4.26 0.60
C LEU A 55 4.03 4.73 0.60
N VAL A 56 4.98 3.78 0.65
CA VAL A 56 6.42 4.08 0.62
C VAL A 56 6.94 3.79 -0.78
N GLY A 57 7.17 4.85 -1.55
CA GLY A 57 7.78 4.77 -2.88
C GLY A 57 6.90 4.11 -3.95
N LYS A 58 7.55 3.68 -5.03
CA LYS A 58 6.94 2.98 -6.17
C LYS A 58 7.12 1.46 -6.01
N PRO A 59 6.26 0.63 -6.64
CA PRO A 59 6.46 -0.81 -6.66
C PRO A 59 7.85 -1.15 -7.23
N VAL A 60 8.58 -1.99 -6.52
CA VAL A 60 9.94 -2.43 -6.89
C VAL A 60 9.83 -3.76 -7.63
N LYS A 61 10.52 -3.87 -8.77
CA LYS A 61 10.60 -5.10 -9.57
C LYS A 61 12.02 -5.67 -9.49
N ALA A 62 12.15 -6.98 -9.70
CA ALA A 62 13.44 -7.62 -9.82
C ALA A 62 14.25 -7.03 -10.99
N SER A 63 15.55 -6.85 -10.78
CA SER A 63 16.50 -6.44 -11.80
C SER A 63 16.82 -7.59 -12.77
N GLU A 64 17.34 -7.28 -13.96
CA GLU A 64 17.71 -8.31 -14.94
C GLU A 64 18.76 -9.30 -14.39
N LYS A 65 19.70 -8.80 -13.58
CA LYS A 65 20.70 -9.63 -12.90
C LYS A 65 20.05 -10.62 -11.93
N GLU A 66 19.07 -10.17 -11.14
CA GLU A 66 18.33 -11.04 -10.21
C GLU A 66 17.46 -12.05 -10.94
N VAL A 67 16.85 -11.67 -12.06
CA VAL A 67 16.05 -12.60 -12.88
C VAL A 67 16.94 -13.67 -13.53
N SER A 68 18.15 -13.30 -13.96
CA SER A 68 19.12 -14.26 -14.48
C SER A 68 19.61 -15.24 -13.42
N ALA A 69 19.87 -14.77 -12.19
CA ALA A 69 20.27 -15.63 -11.08
C ALA A 69 19.10 -16.44 -10.49
N ASN A 70 17.88 -15.91 -10.55
CA ASN A 70 16.67 -16.54 -10.06
C ASN A 70 15.49 -16.29 -11.02
N PRO A 71 15.23 -17.22 -11.96
CA PRO A 71 14.13 -17.11 -12.91
C PRO A 71 12.74 -16.91 -12.27
N ARG A 72 12.54 -17.38 -11.03
CA ARG A 72 11.27 -17.21 -10.29
C ARG A 72 11.01 -15.76 -9.87
N ALA A 73 12.04 -14.92 -9.84
CA ALA A 73 11.92 -13.50 -9.49
C ALA A 73 11.36 -12.65 -10.63
N ARG A 74 11.28 -13.18 -11.87
CA ARG A 74 10.83 -12.45 -13.07
C ARG A 74 9.53 -11.66 -12.88
N SER A 75 8.58 -12.26 -12.16
CA SER A 75 7.24 -11.69 -11.96
C SER A 75 7.05 -11.07 -10.57
N ALA A 76 8.10 -11.00 -9.76
CA ALA A 76 8.02 -10.48 -8.40
C ALA A 76 7.82 -8.94 -8.42
N VAL A 77 6.78 -8.49 -7.72
CA VAL A 77 6.50 -7.08 -7.47
C VAL A 77 6.43 -6.85 -5.98
N MET A 78 7.35 -6.03 -5.45
CA MET A 78 7.39 -5.65 -4.06
C MET A 78 6.69 -4.31 -3.84
N ARG A 79 5.78 -4.26 -2.87
CA ARG A 79 5.12 -3.04 -2.40
C ARG A 79 5.35 -2.83 -0.92
N VAL A 80 5.53 -1.58 -0.53
CA VAL A 80 5.79 -1.19 0.86
C VAL A 80 4.80 -0.13 1.29
N ALA A 81 4.20 -0.33 2.46
CA ALA A 81 3.38 0.66 3.14
C ALA A 81 3.83 0.78 4.60
N GLU A 82 3.66 1.95 5.18
CA GLU A 82 4.00 2.25 6.57
C GLU A 82 2.73 2.61 7.33
N LYS A 83 2.53 2.05 8.52
CA LYS A 83 1.40 2.39 9.38
C LYS A 83 1.63 3.77 10.00
N LEU A 84 0.68 4.66 9.76
CA LEU A 84 0.70 5.98 10.37
C LEU A 84 0.27 5.89 11.83
N ALA A 85 0.85 6.74 12.67
CA ALA A 85 0.35 6.95 14.02
C ALA A 85 -1.05 7.52 13.93
N ARG A 86 -1.98 6.96 14.71
CA ARG A 86 -3.32 7.56 14.79
C ARG A 86 -3.13 8.84 15.59
N LYS A 87 -3.23 10.01 14.97
CA LYS A 87 -3.28 11.26 15.74
C LYS A 87 -4.49 11.15 16.68
N ALA A 88 -4.23 10.96 17.97
CA ALA A 88 -5.22 11.13 19.00
C ALA A 88 -5.67 12.60 18.92
N ALA A 89 -6.94 12.80 18.60
CA ALA A 89 -7.61 14.08 18.79
C ALA A 89 -7.98 14.21 20.26
#